data_AF-R7UG66-F1
#
_entry.id   AF-R7UG66-F1
#
_cell.length_a   1.000
_cell.length_b   1.000
_cell.length_c   1.000
_cell.angle_alpha   90.00
_cell.angle_beta   90.00
_cell.angle_gamma   90.00
#
_symmetry.space_group_name_H-M   'P 1'
#
loop_
_entity.id
_entity.type
_entity.pdbx_description
1 polymer ?
#
loop_
_entity_poly.entity_id
_entity_poly.type
_entity_poly.pdbx_seq_one_letter_code
_entity_poly.pdbx_strand_id
1 'polypeptide(L)' 'SYIDDIAGEMMDHLDEQVLRENTVVMFTTDRGAHLGENGFWGKIATMKQNNYEVSARVPLLINIPGVTAP' A
#
# COMPACT_ATOMS: atom_id res chain seq x y z
N SER A 1 -10.68 -7.33 1.75
CA SER A 1 -11.23 -6.48 2.80
C SER A 1 -10.38 -6.50 4.06
N TYR A 2 -9.95 -7.66 4.60
CA TYR A 2 -9.15 -7.71 5.85
C TYR A 2 -8.06 -6.63 6.09
N ILE A 3 -7.17 -6.37 5.12
CA ILE A 3 -6.11 -5.34 5.28
C ILE A 3 -6.68 -3.91 5.26
N ASP A 4 -7.76 -3.69 4.53
CA ASP A 4 -8.50 -2.42 4.50
C ASP A 4 -9.19 -2.18 5.85
N ASP A 5 -9.78 -3.22 6.44
CA ASP A 5 -10.40 -3.16 7.77
C ASP A 5 -9.35 -2.79 8.85
N ILE A 6 -8.18 -3.43 8.83
CA ILE A 6 -7.06 -3.09 9.74
C ILE A 6 -6.57 -1.65 9.52
N ALA A 7 -6.47 -1.22 8.25
CA ALA A 7 -6.10 0.16 7.96
C ALA A 7 -7.14 1.14 8.53
N GLY A 8 -8.42 0.82 8.42
CA GLY A 8 -9.52 1.56 9.04
C GLY A 8 -9.35 1.67 10.56
N GLU A 9 -9.12 0.55 11.25
CA GLU A 9 -8.88 0.55 12.70
C GLU A 9 -7.68 1.45 13.11
N MET A 10 -6.61 1.46 12.31
CA MET A 10 -5.47 2.35 12.56
C MET A 10 -5.84 3.83 12.36
N MET A 11 -6.67 4.15 11.36
CA MET A 11 -7.13 5.51 11.12
C MET A 11 -8.06 5.99 12.23
N ASP A 12 -9.02 5.16 12.64
CA ASP A 12 -9.95 5.44 13.74
C ASP A 12 -9.17 5.72 15.03
N HIS A 13 -8.10 4.96 15.29
CA HIS A 13 -7.25 5.19 16.46
C HIS A 13 -6.56 6.57 16.42
N LEU A 14 -6.11 7.04 15.24
CA LEU A 14 -5.53 8.39 15.12
C LEU A 14 -6.57 9.49 15.39
N ASP A 15 -7.82 9.27 15.00
CA ASP A 15 -8.93 10.19 15.26
C ASP A 15 -9.30 10.21 16.75
N GLU A 16 -9.43 9.05 17.40
CA GLU A 16 -9.70 8.92 18.83
C GLU A 16 -8.64 9.60 19.70
N GLN A 17 -7.37 9.53 19.29
CA GLN A 17 -6.26 10.18 20.00
C GLN A 17 -6.08 11.66 19.61
N VAL A 18 -6.91 12.21 18.71
CA VAL A 18 -6.82 13.59 18.22
C VAL A 18 -5.46 13.90 17.57
N LEU A 19 -4.85 12.89 16.93
CA LEU A 19 -3.54 12.99 16.26
C LEU A 19 -3.65 13.14 14.74
N ARG A 20 -4.86 12.94 14.18
CA ARG A 20 -5.11 12.90 12.73
C ARG A 20 -4.59 14.11 11.95
N GLU A 21 -4.77 15.30 12.49
CA GLU A 21 -4.41 16.57 11.84
C GLU A 21 -2.90 16.90 11.90
N ASN A 22 -2.12 16.13 12.69
CA ASN A 22 -0.68 16.31 12.82
C ASN A 22 0.11 15.04 12.48
N THR A 23 -0.52 14.09 11.78
CA THR A 23 0.10 12.82 11.39
C THR A 23 0.09 12.68 9.88
N VAL A 24 1.27 12.41 9.30
CA VAL A 24 1.39 12.00 7.89
C VAL A 24 1.11 10.52 7.80
N VAL A 25 0.19 10.14 6.92
CA VAL A 25 -0.14 8.74 6.66
C VAL A 25 0.34 8.36 5.27
N MET A 26 1.11 7.27 5.17
CA MET A 26 1.60 6.74 3.90
C MET A 26 1.23 5.26 3.78
N PHE A 27 0.64 4.88 2.66
CA PHE A 27 0.33 3.50 2.32
C PHE A 27 1.11 3.09 1.07
N THR A 28 1.83 1.97 1.17
CA THR A 28 2.61 1.39 0.07
C THR A 28 2.87 -0.10 0.32
N THR A 29 3.52 -0.78 -0.62
CA THR A 29 3.96 -2.16 -0.49
C THR A 29 5.38 -2.36 -1.01
N ASP A 30 6.03 -3.45 -0.61
CA ASP A 30 7.41 -3.77 -0.98
C ASP A 30 7.57 -4.17 -2.46
N ARG A 31 6.52 -4.77 -3.02
CA ARG A 31 6.48 -5.27 -4.41
C ARG A 31 5.06 -5.68 -4.82
N GLY A 32 4.84 -5.75 -6.13
CA GLY A 32 3.65 -6.38 -6.69
C GLY A 32 3.67 -7.91 -6.55
N ALA A 33 2.56 -8.54 -6.93
CA ALA A 33 2.40 -9.99 -6.89
C ALA A 33 1.65 -10.45 -8.12
N HIS A 34 2.16 -11.51 -8.74
CA HIS A 34 1.49 -12.16 -9.86
C HIS A 34 0.34 -13.04 -9.38
N LEU A 35 -0.75 -13.02 -10.14
CA LEU A 35 -1.94 -13.84 -9.93
C LEU A 35 -2.21 -14.77 -11.13
N GLY A 36 -1.16 -15.12 -11.87
CA GLY A 36 -1.21 -16.03 -13.02
C GLY A 36 -0.75 -15.40 -14.34
N GLU A 37 -0.43 -14.10 -14.35
CA GLU A 37 0.01 -13.40 -15.55
C GLU A 37 1.32 -14.00 -16.07
N ASN A 38 1.39 -14.26 -17.38
CA ASN A 38 2.53 -14.89 -18.04
C ASN A 38 2.94 -16.25 -17.42
N GLY A 39 2.02 -16.92 -16.72
CA GLY A 39 2.28 -18.18 -16.02
C GLY A 39 3.00 -18.02 -14.68
N PHE A 40 3.26 -16.78 -14.24
CA PHE A 40 3.87 -16.50 -12.94
C PHE A 40 2.82 -16.40 -11.84
N TRP A 41 3.20 -16.80 -10.63
CA TRP A 41 2.33 -16.75 -9.45
C TRP A 41 3.06 -16.20 -8.24
N GLY A 42 2.32 -15.53 -7.36
CA GLY A 42 2.84 -14.97 -6.13
C GLY A 42 3.96 -13.97 -6.38
N LYS A 43 4.87 -13.88 -5.43
CA LYS A 43 5.99 -12.95 -5.51
C LYS A 43 7.22 -13.56 -6.20
N ILE A 44 7.01 -14.47 -7.16
CA ILE A 44 8.07 -15.18 -7.91
C ILE A 44 8.78 -14.19 -8.84
N ALA A 45 9.66 -13.41 -8.21
CA ALA A 45 10.67 -12.54 -8.78
C ALA A 45 12.07 -13.15 -8.63
N THR A 46 12.20 -14.36 -8.06
CA THR A 46 13.50 -15.03 -7.89
C THR A 46 14.05 -15.63 -9.17
N MET A 47 13.28 -15.64 -10.26
CA MET A 47 13.84 -15.74 -11.60
C MET A 47 14.38 -14.36 -11.99
N LYS A 48 15.67 -14.30 -12.33
CA LYS A 48 16.50 -13.13 -12.72
C LYS A 48 15.90 -12.13 -13.74
N GLN A 49 14.64 -12.28 -14.15
CA GLN A 49 14.01 -11.65 -15.30
C GLN A 49 12.62 -11.03 -15.01
N ASN A 50 12.13 -10.99 -13.76
CA ASN A 50 10.77 -10.50 -13.51
C ASN A 50 10.68 -8.98 -13.25
N ASN A 51 10.91 -8.20 -14.31
CA ASN A 51 10.74 -6.74 -14.35
C ASN A 51 9.40 -6.32 -14.98
N TYR A 52 8.39 -7.18 -14.93
CA TYR A 52 7.06 -6.81 -15.38
C TYR A 52 6.43 -5.79 -14.43
N GLU A 53 5.60 -4.90 -14.96
CA GLU A 53 4.84 -3.92 -14.19
C GLU A 53 4.07 -4.56 -13.03
N VAL A 54 3.51 -5.76 -13.23
CA VAL A 54 2.77 -6.50 -12.18
C VAL A 54 3.65 -6.86 -10.97
N SER A 55 4.97 -7.00 -11.16
CA SER A 55 5.94 -7.28 -10.09
C SER A 55 6.52 -5.98 -9.49
N ALA A 56 6.76 -4.98 -10.34
CA ALA A 56 7.49 -3.76 -9.97
C ALA A 56 6.59 -2.60 -9.50
N ARG A 57 5.39 -2.46 -10.06
CA ARG A 57 4.48 -1.35 -9.76
C ARG A 57 3.76 -1.59 -8.44
N VAL A 58 3.80 -0.58 -7.58
CA VAL A 58 3.20 -0.62 -6.24
C VAL A 58 2.26 0.57 -6.05
N PRO A 59 1.18 0.45 -5.25
CA PRO A 59 0.43 1.61 -4.78
C PRO A 59 1.33 2.49 -3.92
N LEU A 60 1.20 3.80 -4.08
CA LEU A 60 1.78 4.80 -3.17
C LEU A 60 0.72 5.87 -2.95
N LEU A 61 0.23 5.95 -1.71
CA LEU A 61 -0.70 6.98 -1.27
C LEU A 61 -0.06 7.70 -0.09
N ILE A 62 -0.12 9.03 -0.10
CA ILE A 62 0.40 9.87 0.98
C ILE A 62 -0.65 10.92 1.29
N ASN A 63 -1.05 11.01 2.56
CA ASN A 63 -1.88 12.07 3.10
C ASN A 63 -1.04 12.92 4.06
N ILE A 64 -0.93 14.21 3.75
CA ILE A 64 -0.22 15.20 4.55
C ILE A 64 -1.24 16.28 4.91
N PRO A 65 -1.66 16.38 6.19
CA PRO A 65 -2.60 17.41 6.63
C PRO A 65 -2.16 18.82 6.20
N GLY A 66 -3.10 19.57 5.61
CA GLY A 66 -2.86 20.94 5.11
C GLY A 66 -2.05 21.06 3.80
N VAL A 67 -1.55 19.96 3.23
CA VAL A 67 -0.79 19.97 1.96
C VAL A 67 -1.50 19.18 0.88
N THR A 68 -1.86 17.93 1.14
CA THR A 68 -2.61 17.11 0.19
C THR A 68 -4.06 17.56 0.18
N ALA A 69 -4.66 17.68 -1.00
CA ALA A 69 -6.09 17.97 -1.13
C ALA A 69 -6.93 16.90 -0.40
N PRO A 70 -8.07 17.29 0.19
CA PRO A 70 -9.01 16.34 0.79
C PRO A 70 -9.59 15.38 -0.26
#